data_AF-A0A0P9UYE2-F1
#
_entry.id   AF-A0A0P9UYE2-F1
#
_cell.length_a   1.000
_cell.length_b   1.000
_cell.length_c   1.000
_cell.angle_alpha   90.00
_cell.angle_beta   90.00
_cell.angle_gamma   90.00
#
_symmetry.space_group_name_H-M   'P 1'
#
loop_
_entity.id
_entity.type
_entity.pdbx_description
1 polymer ?
#
loop_
_entity_poly.entity_id
_entity_poly.type
_entity_poly.pdbx_seq_one_letter_code
_entity_poly.pdbx_strand_id
1 'polypeptide(L)'
;MPVYGIPDDLIVVNLDSIYPELKGKRLRGRLEGRVLKPYDDAATINAQGLNAPVIAWLTDPMDVQFLQIQGSGRVSLEDGSQLRLGYADQNGRPYRAIGRWLVEQGQLKKEDVTMGSIAAWAKAHPERVSELLASNPSYVFFARNPDSNEGPRGSLNVPLTPGYSVAIDRKVIPLGSLLWLSTTRPDGSSVVRPVAAQDTGGAIAGEVRADLFWGTGDEAGKLAGDMKQKGNIWLLWPKGMPLPQSTETVPATTPAPASH
;
A
#
# COMPACT_ATOMS: atom_id res chain seq x y z
N MET A 1 -19.32 -11.02 4.91
CA MET A 1 -18.95 -9.71 4.32
C MET A 1 -18.49 -9.91 2.88
N PRO A 2 -19.14 -9.25 1.90
CA PRO A 2 -18.74 -9.35 0.51
C PRO A 2 -17.41 -8.61 0.26
N VAL A 3 -16.55 -9.20 -0.57
CA VAL A 3 -15.43 -8.51 -1.21
C VAL A 3 -15.87 -8.16 -2.63
N TYR A 4 -15.89 -6.87 -2.94
CA TYR A 4 -16.36 -6.38 -4.24
C TYR A 4 -15.22 -6.27 -5.26
N GLY A 5 -15.56 -6.59 -6.51
CA GLY A 5 -14.82 -6.19 -7.69
C GLY A 5 -15.14 -4.76 -8.11
N ILE A 6 -14.60 -4.34 -9.26
CA ILE A 6 -14.85 -2.99 -9.78
C ILE A 6 -16.33 -2.87 -10.16
N PRO A 7 -17.05 -1.88 -9.63
CA PRO A 7 -18.42 -1.58 -10.05
C PRO A 7 -18.45 -1.00 -11.47
N ASP A 8 -19.47 -1.36 -12.25
CA ASP A 8 -19.59 -0.89 -13.65
C ASP A 8 -19.82 0.64 -13.75
N ASP A 9 -20.32 1.27 -12.68
CA ASP A 9 -20.58 2.71 -12.61
C ASP A 9 -19.40 3.52 -12.02
N LEU A 10 -18.29 2.87 -11.66
CA LEU A 10 -17.09 3.54 -11.18
C LEU A 10 -16.35 4.21 -12.34
N ILE A 11 -16.28 5.54 -12.31
CA ILE A 11 -15.60 6.36 -13.31
C ILE A 11 -14.28 6.88 -12.75
N VAL A 12 -13.19 6.58 -13.46
CA VAL A 12 -11.86 7.16 -13.21
C VAL A 12 -11.76 8.51 -13.93
N VAL A 13 -11.40 9.55 -13.19
CA VAL A 13 -11.23 10.90 -13.75
C VAL A 13 -9.74 11.18 -13.95
N ASN A 14 -9.33 11.27 -15.21
CA ASN A 14 -7.98 11.69 -15.58
C ASN A 14 -8.05 12.97 -16.43
N LEU A 15 -7.95 14.12 -15.77
CA LEU A 15 -8.05 15.45 -16.39
C LEU A 15 -6.82 16.32 -16.06
N ASP A 16 -5.71 15.71 -15.64
CA ASP A 16 -4.50 16.44 -15.24
C ASP A 16 -3.81 17.18 -16.41
N SER A 17 -4.09 16.77 -17.65
CA SER A 17 -3.66 17.47 -18.87
C SER A 17 -4.31 18.85 -19.05
N ILE A 18 -5.52 19.04 -18.50
CA ILE A 18 -6.27 20.31 -18.56
C ILE A 18 -6.18 21.05 -17.22
N TYR A 19 -6.19 20.31 -16.11
CA TYR A 19 -6.15 20.84 -14.74
C TYR A 19 -4.94 20.25 -14.00
N PRO A 20 -3.73 20.85 -14.15
CA PRO A 20 -2.49 20.32 -13.58
C PRO A 20 -2.52 20.11 -12.06
N GLU A 21 -3.36 20.84 -11.32
CA GLU A 21 -3.57 20.68 -9.88
C GLU A 21 -4.22 19.33 -9.49
N LEU A 22 -4.77 18.61 -10.47
CA LEU A 22 -5.29 17.26 -10.28
C LEU A 22 -4.21 16.19 -10.41
N LYS A 23 -2.99 16.55 -10.82
CA LYS A 23 -1.88 15.61 -10.98
C LYS A 23 -1.62 14.85 -9.68
N GLY A 24 -1.59 13.52 -9.78
CA GLY A 24 -1.40 12.61 -8.65
C GLY A 24 -2.63 12.42 -7.76
N LYS A 25 -3.73 13.17 -7.99
CA LYS A 25 -5.00 12.93 -7.28
C LYS A 25 -5.69 11.71 -7.85
N ARG A 26 -6.25 10.94 -6.93
CA ARG A 26 -6.95 9.69 -7.24
C ARG A 26 -8.47 9.90 -7.38
N LEU A 27 -8.90 10.78 -8.28
CA LEU A 27 -10.33 11.13 -8.44
C LEU A 27 -11.14 9.98 -9.05
N ARG A 28 -12.17 9.52 -8.32
CA ARG A 28 -13.19 8.58 -8.80
C ARG A 28 -14.58 9.12 -8.48
N GLY A 29 -15.53 8.77 -9.33
CA GLY A 29 -16.92 9.15 -9.14
C GLY A 29 -17.89 8.22 -9.81
N ARG A 30 -19.18 8.52 -9.68
CA ARG A 30 -20.27 7.91 -10.44
C ARG A 30 -21.14 9.01 -11.05
N LEU A 31 -21.83 8.70 -12.14
CA LEU A 31 -22.76 9.64 -12.75
C LEU A 31 -24.11 9.62 -12.05
N GLU A 32 -24.60 10.79 -11.68
CA GLU A 32 -25.98 11.03 -11.28
C GLU A 32 -26.60 12.01 -12.29
N GLY A 33 -27.37 11.47 -13.24
CA GLY A 33 -27.85 12.21 -14.39
C GLY A 33 -26.69 12.68 -15.27
N ARG A 34 -26.37 13.98 -15.22
CA ARG A 34 -25.25 14.60 -15.96
C ARG A 34 -24.14 15.14 -15.05
N VAL A 35 -24.19 14.82 -13.76
CA VAL A 35 -23.22 15.31 -12.77
C VAL A 35 -22.39 14.15 -12.29
N LEU A 36 -21.07 14.30 -12.33
CA LEU A 36 -20.17 13.36 -11.68
C LEU A 36 -20.12 13.65 -10.18
N LYS A 37 -20.52 12.69 -9.36
CA LYS A 37 -20.42 12.76 -7.90
C LYS A 37 -19.25 11.90 -7.42
N PRO A 38 -18.59 12.24 -6.30
CA PRO A 38 -17.62 11.35 -5.67
C PRO A 38 -18.25 9.99 -5.40
N TYR A 39 -17.47 8.92 -5.55
CA TYR A 39 -17.97 7.58 -5.29
C TYR A 39 -18.27 7.38 -3.80
N ASP A 40 -19.11 6.39 -3.49
CA ASP A 40 -19.54 6.09 -2.12
C ASP A 40 -18.34 5.77 -1.23
N ASP A 41 -18.41 6.20 0.03
CA ASP A 41 -17.36 5.91 1.02
C ASP A 41 -17.51 4.50 1.61
N ALA A 42 -16.49 4.05 2.33
CA ALA A 42 -16.49 2.71 2.92
C ALA A 42 -17.67 2.49 3.89
N ALA A 43 -18.08 3.52 4.65
CA ALA A 43 -19.19 3.42 5.57
C ALA A 43 -20.51 3.14 4.84
N THR A 44 -20.78 3.90 3.77
CA THR A 44 -21.96 3.72 2.91
C THR A 44 -21.95 2.35 2.25
N ILE A 45 -20.84 1.95 1.64
CA ILE A 45 -20.69 0.66 0.96
C ILE A 45 -20.90 -0.51 1.95
N ASN A 46 -20.34 -0.42 3.16
CA ASN A 46 -20.48 -1.46 4.17
C ASN A 46 -21.92 -1.58 4.71
N ALA A 47 -22.64 -0.45 4.82
CA ALA A 47 -23.99 -0.42 5.37
C ALA A 47 -25.07 -0.79 4.34
N GLN A 48 -24.93 -0.32 3.09
CA GLN A 48 -25.96 -0.44 2.06
C GLN A 48 -25.64 -1.53 1.03
N GLY A 49 -24.39 -2.01 1.01
CA GLY A 49 -23.88 -2.85 -0.06
C GLY A 49 -23.61 -2.04 -1.33
N LEU A 50 -23.25 -2.77 -2.39
CA LEU A 50 -22.95 -2.17 -3.68
C LEU A 50 -23.43 -3.09 -4.80
N ASN A 51 -23.95 -2.52 -5.87
CA ASN A 51 -24.23 -3.28 -7.09
C ASN A 51 -22.92 -3.46 -7.87
N ALA A 52 -22.13 -4.44 -7.46
CA ALA A 52 -20.83 -4.77 -8.05
C ALA A 52 -20.59 -6.29 -7.98
N PRO A 53 -19.70 -6.84 -8.81
CA PRO A 53 -19.34 -8.25 -8.73
C PRO A 53 -18.83 -8.61 -7.34
N VAL A 54 -19.42 -9.63 -6.70
CA VAL A 54 -18.88 -10.17 -5.45
C VAL A 54 -17.90 -11.27 -5.78
N ILE A 55 -16.62 -11.05 -5.48
CA ILE A 55 -15.55 -11.97 -5.88
C ILE A 55 -15.21 -13.01 -4.80
N ALA A 56 -15.53 -12.71 -3.55
CA ALA A 56 -15.40 -13.60 -2.39
C ALA A 56 -16.33 -13.14 -1.25
N TRP A 57 -16.63 -14.04 -0.32
CA TRP A 57 -17.30 -13.73 0.95
C TRP A 57 -16.37 -14.08 2.11
N LEU A 58 -16.06 -13.11 2.96
CA LEU A 58 -15.31 -13.33 4.20
C LEU A 58 -16.25 -13.37 5.41
N THR A 59 -15.84 -14.02 6.48
CA THR A 59 -16.64 -14.18 7.70
C THR A 59 -16.53 -12.97 8.63
N ASP A 60 -15.38 -12.28 8.64
CA ASP A 60 -15.12 -11.13 9.51
C ASP A 60 -14.97 -9.82 8.71
N PRO A 61 -15.65 -8.72 9.08
CA PRO A 61 -15.42 -7.41 8.48
C PRO A 61 -13.99 -6.87 8.68
N MET A 62 -13.31 -7.24 9.76
CA MET A 62 -11.90 -6.88 9.98
C MET A 62 -10.97 -7.57 8.99
N ASP A 63 -11.26 -8.80 8.57
CA ASP A 63 -10.48 -9.49 7.53
C ASP A 63 -10.59 -8.74 6.19
N VAL A 64 -11.79 -8.27 5.85
CA VAL A 64 -11.99 -7.41 4.67
C VAL A 64 -11.18 -6.12 4.82
N GLN A 65 -11.21 -5.48 6.00
CA GLN A 65 -10.45 -4.25 6.23
C GLN A 65 -8.94 -4.45 6.14
N PHE A 66 -8.41 -5.54 6.69
CA PHE A 66 -6.99 -5.86 6.58
C PHE A 66 -6.60 -6.20 5.15
N LEU A 67 -7.44 -6.95 4.43
CA LEU A 67 -7.25 -7.21 3.01
C LEU A 67 -7.18 -5.90 2.21
N GLN A 68 -8.06 -4.92 2.50
CA GLN A 68 -8.02 -3.59 1.88
C GLN A 68 -6.75 -2.79 2.21
N ILE A 69 -6.28 -2.85 3.46
CA ILE A 69 -5.03 -2.17 3.87
C ILE A 69 -3.82 -2.79 3.15
N GLN A 70 -3.78 -4.12 3.04
CA GLN A 70 -2.69 -4.84 2.38
C GLN A 70 -2.77 -4.78 0.84
N GLY A 71 -3.96 -4.57 0.28
CA GLY A 71 -4.22 -4.49 -1.16
C GLY A 71 -4.17 -5.83 -1.90
N SER A 72 -3.83 -6.93 -1.23
CA SER A 72 -3.91 -8.28 -1.78
C SER A 72 -3.98 -9.32 -0.66
N GLY A 73 -4.42 -10.53 -0.99
CA GLY A 73 -4.48 -11.62 -0.02
C GLY A 73 -4.87 -12.96 -0.64
N ARG A 74 -4.84 -13.99 0.20
CA ARG A 74 -5.31 -15.34 -0.14
C ARG A 74 -6.51 -15.65 0.75
N VAL A 75 -7.60 -16.11 0.14
CA VAL A 75 -8.82 -16.52 0.84
C VAL A 75 -8.88 -18.04 0.79
N SER A 76 -8.88 -18.66 1.96
CA SER A 76 -9.11 -20.10 2.08
C SER A 76 -10.59 -20.41 1.90
N LEU A 77 -10.91 -21.31 0.97
CA LEU A 77 -12.27 -21.79 0.73
C LEU A 77 -12.53 -23.08 1.52
N GLU A 78 -13.82 -23.41 1.70
CA GLU A 78 -14.25 -24.58 2.48
C GLU A 78 -13.77 -25.92 1.88
N ASP A 79 -13.57 -25.96 0.56
CA ASP A 79 -13.05 -27.13 -0.16
C ASP A 79 -11.51 -27.26 -0.05
N GLY A 80 -10.86 -26.38 0.71
CA GLY A 80 -9.40 -26.35 0.90
C GLY A 80 -8.64 -25.61 -0.21
N SER A 81 -9.31 -25.18 -1.28
CA SER A 81 -8.68 -24.37 -2.32
C SER A 81 -8.42 -22.94 -1.82
N GLN A 82 -7.56 -22.21 -2.55
CA GLN A 82 -7.13 -20.87 -2.20
C GLN A 82 -7.45 -19.90 -3.33
N LEU A 83 -8.15 -18.83 -3.02
CA LEU A 83 -8.49 -17.79 -3.97
C LEU A 83 -7.54 -16.60 -3.77
N ARG A 84 -6.78 -16.26 -4.82
CA ARG A 84 -5.85 -15.11 -4.79
C ARG A 84 -6.59 -13.84 -5.19
N LEU A 85 -6.57 -12.85 -4.29
CA LEU A 85 -7.16 -11.53 -4.50
C LEU A 85 -6.07 -10.48 -4.63
N GLY A 86 -6.20 -9.60 -5.61
CA GLY A 86 -5.34 -8.44 -5.79
C GLY A 86 -6.14 -7.16 -5.98
N TYR A 87 -5.51 -6.03 -5.65
CA TYR A 87 -6.04 -4.69 -5.90
C TYR A 87 -6.46 -4.54 -7.36
N ALA A 88 -7.67 -4.01 -7.58
CA ALA A 88 -8.17 -3.69 -8.90
C ALA A 88 -8.37 -2.17 -9.06
N ASP A 89 -9.10 -1.53 -8.13
CA ASP A 89 -9.21 -0.06 -8.06
C ASP A 89 -9.63 0.38 -6.64
N GLN A 90 -9.97 1.66 -6.45
CA GLN A 90 -10.49 2.23 -5.22
C GLN A 90 -11.56 3.30 -5.48
N ASN A 91 -12.37 3.62 -4.47
CA ASN A 91 -13.43 4.63 -4.54
C ASN A 91 -12.93 6.10 -4.62
N GLY A 92 -11.62 6.33 -4.61
CA GLY A 92 -11.01 7.67 -4.73
C GLY A 92 -11.05 8.55 -3.49
N ARG A 93 -11.59 8.06 -2.37
CA ARG A 93 -11.56 8.75 -1.08
C ARG A 93 -10.17 8.66 -0.44
N PRO A 94 -9.76 9.65 0.37
CA PRO A 94 -8.48 9.61 1.05
C PRO A 94 -8.46 8.51 2.11
N TYR A 95 -7.38 7.75 2.17
CA TYR A 95 -7.16 6.77 3.24
C TYR A 95 -6.95 7.48 4.59
N ARG A 96 -7.60 6.95 5.64
CA ARG A 96 -7.33 7.32 7.03
C ARG A 96 -7.03 6.06 7.82
N ALA A 97 -5.93 6.08 8.57
CA ALA A 97 -5.51 4.90 9.33
C ALA A 97 -6.46 4.64 10.51
N ILE A 98 -7.12 3.48 10.53
CA ILE A 98 -8.03 3.07 11.61
C ILE A 98 -7.31 2.95 12.97
N GLY A 99 -6.02 2.60 12.96
CA GLY A 99 -5.19 2.59 14.16
C GLY A 99 -4.98 3.99 14.77
N ARG A 100 -4.94 5.03 13.94
CA ARG A 100 -4.89 6.42 14.42
C ARG A 100 -6.20 6.80 15.09
N TRP A 101 -7.34 6.38 14.53
CA TRP A 101 -8.64 6.59 15.16
C TRP A 101 -8.68 5.96 16.57
N LEU A 102 -8.18 4.73 16.74
CA LEU A 102 -8.11 4.08 18.07
C LEU A 102 -7.27 4.88 19.08
N VAL A 103 -6.18 5.48 18.64
CA VAL A 103 -5.35 6.36 19.49
C VAL A 103 -6.12 7.63 19.85
N GLU A 104 -6.76 8.27 18.88
CA GLU A 104 -7.59 9.48 19.10
C GLU A 104 -8.78 9.20 20.03
N GLN A 105 -9.29 7.98 20.04
CA GLN A 105 -10.33 7.50 20.95
C GLN A 105 -9.81 7.01 22.32
N GLY A 106 -8.50 7.13 22.57
CA GLY A 106 -7.87 6.66 23.82
C GLY A 106 -7.90 5.15 24.03
N GLN A 107 -8.15 4.37 22.98
CA GLN A 107 -8.29 2.92 23.05
C GLN A 107 -6.96 2.18 22.97
N LEU A 108 -5.99 2.76 22.25
CA LEU A 108 -4.63 2.25 22.12
C LEU A 108 -3.64 3.40 22.27
N LYS A 109 -2.43 3.09 22.74
CA LYS A 109 -1.29 4.02 22.63
C LYS A 109 -0.71 3.92 21.23
N LYS A 110 -0.07 5.01 20.76
CA LYS A 110 0.47 5.09 19.40
C LYS A 110 1.51 4.00 19.11
N GLU A 111 2.34 3.72 20.10
CA GLU A 111 3.38 2.69 20.09
C GLU A 111 2.85 1.25 20.07
N ASP A 112 1.60 1.05 20.52
CA ASP A 112 0.97 -0.27 20.61
C ASP A 112 0.11 -0.58 19.37
N VAL A 113 0.02 0.33 18.40
CA VAL A 113 -0.80 0.15 17.19
C VAL A 113 -0.14 -0.85 16.25
N THR A 114 -0.71 -2.06 16.20
CA THR A 114 -0.33 -3.15 15.30
C THR A 114 -1.60 -3.79 14.73
N MET A 115 -1.50 -4.57 13.64
CA MET A 115 -2.68 -5.29 13.13
C MET A 115 -3.26 -6.24 14.19
N GLY A 116 -2.40 -6.90 14.97
CA GLY A 116 -2.82 -7.79 16.05
C GLY A 116 -3.56 -7.06 17.17
N SER A 117 -3.07 -5.89 17.62
CA SER A 117 -3.75 -5.12 18.67
C SER A 117 -5.07 -4.51 18.20
N ILE A 118 -5.16 -4.08 16.93
CA ILE A 118 -6.42 -3.63 16.32
C ILE A 118 -7.43 -4.78 16.25
N ALA A 119 -7.00 -5.96 15.80
CA ALA A 119 -7.87 -7.14 15.73
C ALA A 119 -8.36 -7.57 17.13
N ALA A 120 -7.47 -7.57 18.12
CA ALA A 120 -7.82 -7.87 19.51
C ALA A 120 -8.84 -6.87 20.06
N TRP A 121 -8.66 -5.58 19.79
CA TRP A 121 -9.61 -4.54 20.18
C TRP A 121 -10.98 -4.74 19.50
N ALA A 122 -11.00 -4.99 18.19
CA ALA A 122 -12.24 -5.20 17.44
C ALA A 122 -13.02 -6.42 17.95
N LYS A 123 -12.32 -7.50 18.31
CA LYS A 123 -12.93 -8.68 18.93
C LYS A 123 -13.50 -8.38 20.32
N ALA A 124 -12.84 -7.51 21.09
CA ALA A 124 -13.29 -7.12 22.42
C ALA A 124 -14.47 -6.14 22.37
N HIS A 125 -14.61 -5.34 21.30
CA HIS A 125 -15.61 -4.27 21.17
C HIS A 125 -16.41 -4.41 19.86
N PRO A 126 -17.10 -5.54 19.63
CA PRO A 126 -17.79 -5.83 18.37
C PRO A 126 -18.83 -4.78 18.00
N GLU A 127 -19.47 -4.14 18.99
CA GLU A 127 -20.47 -3.10 18.81
C GLU A 127 -19.92 -1.80 18.22
N ARG A 128 -18.59 -1.59 18.28
CA ARG A 128 -17.90 -0.40 17.76
C ARG A 128 -17.11 -0.65 16.48
N VAL A 129 -17.13 -1.88 15.96
CA VAL A 129 -16.39 -2.22 14.72
C VAL A 129 -16.89 -1.39 13.54
N SER A 130 -18.20 -1.18 13.41
CA SER A 130 -18.77 -0.33 12.35
C SER A 130 -18.24 1.11 12.42
N GLU A 131 -18.12 1.67 13.62
CA GLU A 131 -17.57 3.00 13.87
C GLU A 131 -16.09 3.08 13.49
N LEU A 132 -15.29 2.09 13.92
CA LEU A 132 -13.88 1.96 13.56
C LEU A 132 -13.68 1.91 12.05
N LEU A 133 -14.44 1.07 11.35
CA LEU A 133 -14.34 0.92 9.90
C LEU A 133 -14.78 2.19 9.15
N ALA A 134 -15.83 2.86 9.64
CA ALA A 134 -16.30 4.13 9.08
C ALA A 134 -15.28 5.28 9.23
N SER A 135 -14.31 5.18 10.15
CA SER A 135 -13.24 6.18 10.30
C SER A 135 -12.34 6.31 9.05
N ASN A 136 -12.28 5.26 8.23
CA ASN A 136 -11.55 5.23 6.96
C ASN A 136 -12.52 5.28 5.77
N PRO A 137 -12.69 6.43 5.08
CA PRO A 137 -13.64 6.52 3.96
C PRO A 137 -13.14 5.83 2.68
N SER A 138 -11.86 5.46 2.61
CA SER A 138 -11.28 4.75 1.46
C SER A 138 -11.77 3.32 1.40
N TYR A 139 -12.22 2.91 0.21
CA TYR A 139 -12.64 1.54 -0.08
C TYR A 139 -11.87 0.99 -1.28
N VAL A 140 -11.36 -0.24 -1.18
CA VAL A 140 -10.59 -0.93 -2.22
C VAL A 140 -11.44 -2.01 -2.88
N PHE A 141 -11.43 -2.03 -4.21
CA PHE A 141 -12.02 -3.07 -5.05
C PHE A 141 -10.94 -4.04 -5.52
N PHE A 142 -11.32 -5.30 -5.72
CA PHE A 142 -10.37 -6.38 -5.98
C PHE A 142 -10.67 -7.14 -7.27
N ALA A 143 -9.70 -7.89 -7.75
CA ALA A 143 -9.86 -8.86 -8.82
C ALA A 143 -9.29 -10.20 -8.38
N ARG A 144 -9.83 -11.28 -8.95
CA ARG A 144 -9.23 -12.60 -8.84
C ARG A 144 -7.97 -12.62 -9.67
N ASN A 145 -6.85 -12.97 -9.03
CA ASN A 145 -5.62 -13.27 -9.73
C ASN A 145 -5.61 -14.76 -10.09
N PRO A 146 -4.95 -15.16 -11.19
CA PRO A 146 -4.73 -16.56 -11.49
C PRO A 146 -4.06 -17.30 -10.33
N ASP A 147 -4.45 -18.55 -10.15
CA ASP A 147 -3.78 -19.45 -9.21
C ASP A 147 -2.31 -19.55 -9.60
N SER A 148 -1.44 -19.26 -8.64
CA SER A 148 -0.01 -19.38 -8.85
C SER A 148 0.73 -19.44 -7.51
N ASN A 149 1.87 -20.12 -7.55
CA ASN A 149 2.84 -20.18 -6.46
C ASN A 149 3.67 -18.90 -6.35
N GLU A 150 3.38 -17.90 -7.18
CA GLU A 150 3.95 -16.57 -7.13
C GLU A 150 3.75 -15.88 -5.77
N GLY A 151 4.76 -15.11 -5.37
CA GLY A 151 4.72 -14.24 -4.21
C GLY A 151 3.62 -13.17 -4.29
N PRO A 152 3.40 -12.40 -3.21
CA PRO A 152 2.45 -11.29 -3.21
C PRO A 152 2.80 -10.28 -4.32
N ARG A 153 1.82 -9.57 -4.88
CA ARG A 153 2.10 -8.54 -5.89
C ARG A 153 2.42 -7.22 -5.20
N GLY A 154 3.54 -6.60 -5.57
CA GLY A 154 3.90 -5.27 -5.08
C GLY A 154 3.10 -4.17 -5.78
N SER A 155 3.36 -2.92 -5.41
CA SER A 155 2.71 -1.74 -6.02
C SER A 155 2.95 -1.58 -7.53
N LEU A 156 3.96 -2.24 -8.11
CA LEU A 156 4.14 -2.34 -9.57
C LEU A 156 3.18 -3.35 -10.24
N ASN A 157 2.33 -4.01 -9.44
CA ASN A 157 1.44 -5.09 -9.84
C ASN A 157 2.16 -6.29 -10.47
N VAL A 158 3.41 -6.55 -10.07
CA VAL A 158 4.15 -7.76 -10.42
C VAL A 158 4.43 -8.58 -9.16
N PRO A 159 4.51 -9.92 -9.26
CA PRO A 159 4.86 -10.77 -8.12
C PRO A 159 6.22 -10.41 -7.52
N LEU A 160 6.25 -10.28 -6.21
CA LEU A 160 7.47 -10.10 -5.45
C LEU A 160 8.21 -11.43 -5.36
N THR A 161 9.50 -11.36 -5.67
CA THR A 161 10.43 -12.47 -5.65
C THR A 161 11.26 -12.39 -4.36
N PRO A 162 11.20 -13.40 -3.48
CA PRO A 162 11.97 -13.43 -2.24
C PRO A 162 13.47 -13.21 -2.49
N GLY A 163 14.05 -12.25 -1.78
CA GLY A 163 15.45 -11.86 -1.88
C GLY A 163 15.84 -11.08 -3.13
N TYR A 164 14.88 -10.70 -3.98
CA TYR A 164 15.12 -9.96 -5.23
C TYR A 164 14.19 -8.77 -5.45
N SER A 165 13.05 -8.68 -4.78
CA SER A 165 12.19 -7.51 -4.84
C SER A 165 12.41 -6.58 -3.65
N VAL A 166 12.44 -5.28 -3.90
CA VAL A 166 12.54 -4.26 -2.86
C VAL A 166 11.40 -3.26 -2.90
N ALA A 167 10.97 -2.81 -1.72
CA ALA A 167 10.12 -1.64 -1.56
C ALA A 167 10.98 -0.38 -1.41
N ILE A 168 10.66 0.68 -2.17
CA ILE A 168 11.43 1.93 -2.21
C ILE A 168 10.54 3.17 -2.02
N ASP A 169 11.17 4.34 -1.82
CA ASP A 169 10.49 5.64 -1.97
C ASP A 169 10.43 6.01 -3.45
N ARG A 170 9.23 6.00 -4.04
CA ARG A 170 9.00 6.33 -5.45
C ARG A 170 9.39 7.76 -5.84
N LYS A 171 9.56 8.65 -4.87
CA LYS A 171 10.03 10.03 -5.11
C LYS A 171 11.53 10.06 -5.41
N VAL A 172 12.27 9.06 -4.94
CA VAL A 172 13.74 8.96 -5.06
C VAL A 172 14.14 7.93 -6.13
N ILE A 173 13.51 6.76 -6.11
CA ILE A 173 13.81 5.66 -7.04
C ILE A 173 12.55 5.37 -7.87
N PRO A 174 12.59 5.47 -9.21
CA PRO A 174 11.46 5.09 -10.04
C PRO A 174 11.10 3.62 -9.85
N LEU A 175 9.80 3.34 -9.71
CA LEU A 175 9.31 1.98 -9.64
C LEU A 175 9.60 1.24 -10.97
N GLY A 176 10.02 -0.02 -10.89
CA GLY A 176 10.51 -0.82 -12.02
C GLY A 176 12.03 -0.74 -12.25
N SER A 177 12.73 0.12 -11.51
CA SER A 177 14.19 0.23 -11.60
C SER A 177 14.91 -1.06 -11.21
N LEU A 178 15.98 -1.39 -11.93
CA LEU A 178 16.94 -2.40 -11.52
C LEU A 178 18.03 -1.76 -10.67
N LEU A 179 18.28 -2.32 -9.49
CA LEU A 179 19.21 -1.80 -8.50
C LEU A 179 20.29 -2.83 -8.19
N TRP A 180 21.47 -2.37 -7.80
CA TRP A 180 22.47 -3.18 -7.14
C TRP A 180 22.41 -2.93 -5.64
N LEU A 181 22.21 -3.98 -4.84
CA LEU A 181 22.17 -3.90 -3.39
C LEU A 181 23.45 -4.51 -2.79
N SER A 182 24.04 -3.83 -1.82
CA SER A 182 25.11 -4.37 -0.98
C SER A 182 24.80 -4.06 0.49
N THR A 183 24.50 -5.09 1.28
CA THR A 183 24.19 -4.99 2.71
C THR A 183 24.62 -6.25 3.45
N THR A 184 24.28 -6.37 4.73
CA THR A 184 24.45 -7.58 5.55
C THR A 184 23.10 -8.09 6.04
N ARG A 185 23.05 -9.34 6.52
CA ARG A 185 22.00 -9.88 7.37
C ARG A 185 22.29 -9.59 8.85
N PRO A 186 21.33 -9.82 9.77
CA PRO A 186 21.55 -9.60 11.21
C PRO A 186 22.66 -10.49 11.80
N ASP A 187 22.90 -11.66 11.21
CA ASP A 187 23.99 -12.57 11.57
C ASP A 187 25.36 -12.15 11.01
N GLY A 188 25.45 -11.01 10.32
CA GLY A 188 26.66 -10.47 9.72
C GLY A 188 27.00 -11.02 8.33
N SER A 189 26.26 -12.01 7.81
CA SER A 189 26.49 -12.55 6.47
C SER A 189 26.15 -11.53 5.38
N SER A 190 26.94 -11.49 4.30
CA SER A 190 26.78 -10.48 3.25
C SER A 190 25.60 -10.77 2.33
N VAL A 191 24.90 -9.73 1.88
CA VAL A 191 23.86 -9.76 0.86
C VAL A 191 24.21 -8.76 -0.23
N VAL A 192 24.84 -9.25 -1.30
CA VAL A 192 25.24 -8.45 -2.46
C VAL A 192 24.62 -9.06 -3.72
N ARG A 193 23.73 -8.33 -4.39
CA ARG A 193 22.98 -8.84 -5.55
C ARG A 193 22.22 -7.74 -6.31
N PRO A 194 21.83 -8.00 -7.57
CA PRO A 194 20.82 -7.19 -8.23
C PRO A 194 19.44 -7.41 -7.59
N VAL A 195 18.64 -6.35 -7.50
CA VAL A 195 17.25 -6.37 -6.99
C VAL A 195 16.38 -5.44 -7.84
N ALA A 196 15.07 -5.66 -7.84
CA ALA A 196 14.10 -4.87 -8.60
C ALA A 196 13.20 -4.05 -7.67
N ALA A 197 13.07 -2.75 -7.95
CA ALA A 197 12.15 -1.85 -7.28
C ALA A 197 10.70 -2.14 -7.70
N GLN A 198 10.06 -3.13 -7.09
CA GLN A 198 8.73 -3.63 -7.48
C GLN A 198 7.64 -3.26 -6.49
N ASP A 199 8.00 -2.64 -5.36
CA ASP A 199 7.06 -2.23 -4.35
C ASP A 199 7.34 -0.83 -3.76
N THR A 200 6.39 -0.31 -2.97
CA THR A 200 6.52 0.93 -2.22
C THR A 200 6.03 0.74 -0.80
N GLY A 201 6.80 1.18 0.19
CA GLY A 201 6.38 1.17 1.59
C GLY A 201 6.11 2.59 2.07
N GLY A 202 4.96 2.84 2.71
CA GLY A 202 4.64 4.16 3.26
C GLY A 202 5.60 4.65 4.36
N ALA A 203 6.33 3.73 4.99
CA ALA A 203 7.39 4.00 5.96
C ALA A 203 8.79 4.20 5.32
N ILE A 204 8.89 4.09 4.00
CA ILE A 204 10.10 4.31 3.21
C ILE A 204 9.98 5.69 2.57
N ALA A 205 10.24 6.75 3.35
CA ALA A 205 10.08 8.13 2.92
C ALA A 205 11.33 8.96 3.20
N GLY A 206 11.83 9.68 2.19
CA GLY A 206 12.79 10.78 2.35
C GLY A 206 14.28 10.43 2.45
N GLU A 207 14.66 9.16 2.45
CA GLU A 207 16.06 8.70 2.51
C GLU A 207 16.33 7.56 1.53
N VAL A 208 17.60 7.29 1.20
CA VAL A 208 18.03 6.11 0.42
C VAL A 208 17.83 4.85 1.27
N ARG A 209 16.59 4.34 1.25
CA ARG A 209 16.16 3.15 1.99
C ARG A 209 15.49 2.18 1.03
N ALA A 210 15.80 0.90 1.20
CA ALA A 210 15.10 -0.20 0.56
C ALA A 210 14.70 -1.22 1.62
N ASP A 211 13.50 -1.76 1.47
CA ASP A 211 13.04 -2.89 2.26
C ASP A 211 13.07 -4.14 1.37
N LEU A 212 13.92 -5.12 1.70
CA LEU A 212 14.09 -6.32 0.90
C LEU A 212 13.01 -7.33 1.27
N PHE A 213 12.22 -7.74 0.28
CA PHE A 213 11.21 -8.76 0.47
C PHE A 213 11.87 -10.12 0.68
N TRP A 214 11.78 -10.68 1.89
CA TRP A 214 12.41 -11.97 2.24
C TRP A 214 11.57 -13.21 1.93
N GLY A 215 10.31 -13.02 1.53
CA GLY A 215 9.36 -14.10 1.27
C GLY A 215 8.17 -14.05 2.21
N THR A 216 7.43 -15.16 2.27
CA THR A 216 6.22 -15.32 3.07
C THR A 216 6.39 -16.41 4.12
N GLY A 217 5.75 -16.26 5.28
CA GLY A 217 5.82 -17.22 6.40
C GLY A 217 6.66 -16.72 7.57
N ASP A 218 6.61 -17.47 8.68
CA ASP A 218 7.13 -17.03 9.98
C ASP A 218 8.64 -16.76 9.97
N GLU A 219 9.43 -17.60 9.29
CA GLU A 219 10.88 -17.40 9.18
C GLU A 219 11.23 -16.11 8.41
N ALA A 220 10.53 -15.85 7.30
CA ALA A 220 10.71 -14.64 6.52
C ALA A 220 10.28 -13.39 7.31
N GLY A 221 9.18 -13.49 8.07
CA GLY A 221 8.70 -12.43 8.95
C GLY A 221 9.70 -12.10 10.08
N LYS A 222 10.28 -13.13 10.71
CA LYS A 222 11.31 -12.95 11.75
C LYS A 222 12.55 -12.28 11.18
N LEU A 223 13.07 -12.78 10.07
CA LEU A 223 14.23 -12.18 9.41
C LEU A 223 13.94 -10.72 9.04
N ALA A 224 12.80 -10.43 8.42
CA ALA A 224 12.40 -9.08 8.05
C ALA A 224 12.32 -8.14 9.27
N GLY A 225 11.79 -8.61 10.40
CA GLY A 225 11.71 -7.83 11.64
C GLY A 225 13.07 -7.45 12.23
N ASP A 226 14.08 -8.33 12.09
CA ASP A 226 15.43 -8.12 12.60
C ASP A 226 16.32 -7.29 11.65
N MET A 227 15.86 -7.01 10.43
CA MET A 227 16.63 -6.26 9.44
C MET A 227 16.71 -4.77 9.79
N LYS A 228 17.88 -4.35 10.29
CA LYS A 228 18.29 -2.95 10.47
C LYS A 228 19.75 -2.74 10.07
N GLN A 229 20.07 -3.09 8.84
CA GLN A 229 21.44 -3.20 8.36
C GLN A 229 21.81 -1.99 7.49
N LYS A 230 23.03 -1.48 7.65
CA LYS A 230 23.57 -0.46 6.75
C LYS A 230 23.85 -1.10 5.40
N GLY A 231 23.45 -0.41 4.33
CA GLY A 231 23.68 -0.89 2.97
C GLY A 231 23.86 0.24 1.98
N ASN A 232 24.37 -0.12 0.81
CA ASN A 232 24.51 0.76 -0.34
C ASN A 232 23.58 0.26 -1.46
N ILE A 233 23.00 1.21 -2.19
CA ILE A 233 22.12 0.95 -3.32
C ILE A 233 22.63 1.77 -4.50
N TRP A 234 22.76 1.13 -5.66
CA TRP A 234 23.06 1.79 -6.92
C TRP A 234 21.94 1.55 -7.91
N LEU A 235 21.50 2.59 -8.61
CA LEU A 235 20.59 2.46 -9.73
C LEU A 235 21.38 1.98 -10.97
N LEU A 236 20.98 0.85 -11.54
CA LEU A 236 21.56 0.38 -12.79
C LEU A 236 20.90 1.10 -13.96
N TRP A 237 21.72 1.78 -14.76
CA TRP A 237 21.25 2.61 -15.86
C TRP A 237 21.71 2.05 -17.22
N PRO A 238 20.85 2.07 -18.26
CA PRO A 238 21.23 1.62 -19.59
C PRO A 238 22.46 2.37 -20.12
N LYS A 239 23.44 1.62 -20.63
CA LYS A 239 24.63 2.20 -21.24
C LYS A 239 24.25 3.08 -22.42
N GLY A 240 24.69 4.34 -22.40
CA GLY A 240 24.45 5.31 -23.47
C GLY A 240 23.17 6.14 -23.33
N MET A 241 22.35 5.90 -22.30
CA MET A 241 21.27 6.83 -21.96
C MET A 241 21.77 7.96 -21.05
N PRO A 242 21.25 9.19 -21.21
CA PRO A 242 21.55 10.28 -20.29
C PRO A 242 21.10 9.91 -18.88
N LEU A 243 21.92 10.23 -17.87
CA LEU A 243 21.56 10.02 -16.48
C LEU A 243 20.37 10.91 -16.10
N PRO A 244 19.50 10.46 -15.18
CA PRO A 244 18.43 11.31 -14.66
C PRO A 244 19.06 12.55 -13.99
N GLN A 245 18.54 13.73 -14.32
CA GLN A 245 19.03 14.98 -13.74
C GLN A 245 18.71 15.00 -12.24
N SER A 246 19.74 15.05 -11.40
CA SER A 246 19.57 15.32 -9.98
C SER A 246 19.07 16.76 -9.82
N THR A 247 17.91 16.97 -9.21
CA THR A 247 17.55 18.30 -8.70
C THR A 247 18.59 18.69 -7.66
N GLU A 248 19.48 19.62 -8.00
CA GLU A 248 20.41 20.22 -7.04
C GLU A 248 19.60 20.76 -5.86
N THR A 249 19.94 20.31 -4.66
CA THR A 249 19.51 20.96 -3.42
C THR A 249 20.03 22.40 -3.45
N VAL A 250 19.11 23.36 -3.60
CA VAL A 250 19.41 24.78 -3.44
C VAL A 250 20.03 24.97 -2.05
N PRO A 251 21.27 25.50 -1.92
CA PRO A 251 21.84 25.78 -0.61
C PRO A 251 20.95 26.81 0.10
N ALA A 252 20.70 26.60 1.39
CA ALA A 252 19.99 27.57 2.21
C ALA A 252 20.68 28.94 2.09
N THR A 253 19.97 29.92 1.55
CA THR A 253 20.39 31.31 1.53
C THR A 253 20.70 31.76 2.97
N THR A 254 21.96 32.09 3.21
CA THR A 254 22.40 32.75 4.43
C THR A 254 21.62 34.07 4.58
N PRO A 255 21.05 34.40 5.75
CA PRO A 255 20.41 35.70 5.94
C PRO A 255 21.48 36.78 5.84
N ALA A 256 21.18 37.86 5.10
CA ALA A 256 22.02 39.05 5.08
C ALA A 256 22.15 39.65 6.49
N PRO A 257 23.31 40.23 6.85
CA PRO A 257 23.47 40.90 8.14
C PRO A 257 22.56 42.12 8.18
N ALA A 258 21.85 42.28 9.30
CA ALA A 258 21.04 43.46 9.57
C ALA A 258 21.93 44.72 9.55
N SER A 259 21.56 45.68 8.70
CA SER A 259 22.14 47.02 8.69
C SER A 259 21.32 47.95 9.59
N HIS A 260 22.04 48.53 10.56
CA HIS A 260 21.72 49.61 11.51
C HIS A 260 20.86 49.29 12.74
#